data_AF-A0A2J6WQG0-F1
#
_entry.id   AF-A0A2J6WQG0-F1
#
_cell.length_a   1.000
_cell.length_b   1.000
_cell.length_c   1.000
_cell.angle_alpha   90.00
_cell.angle_beta   90.00
_cell.angle_gamma   90.00
#
_symmetry.space_group_name_H-M   'P 1'
#
loop_
_entity.id
_entity.type
_entity.pdbx_description
1 polymer ?
#
loop_
_entity_poly.entity_id
_entity_poly.type
_entity_poly.pdbx_seq_one_letter_code
_entity_poly.pdbx_strand_id
1 'polypeptide(L)'
;MKLDLSGKRAKKLIREHNLTPEEIQQIVAAARINLATFDPGYRANVTQIADELRRSRPTIYGWADRALAATIDSLRSIRTGRPPKERERSGQTGDA
;
A
#
# COMPACT_ATOMS: atom_id res chain seq x y z
N MET A 1 -0.14 7.87 13.99
CA MET A 1 0.39 8.70 12.90
C MET A 1 -0.53 9.85 12.58
N LYS A 2 -0.05 11.08 12.73
CA LYS A 2 -0.78 12.29 12.32
C LYS A 2 -0.35 12.66 10.90
N LEU A 3 -1.30 12.76 9.98
CA LEU A 3 -1.07 13.08 8.57
C LEU A 3 -1.70 14.41 8.22
N ASP A 4 -1.02 15.23 7.43
CA ASP A 4 -1.62 16.41 6.80
C ASP A 4 -2.26 16.01 5.48
N LEU A 5 -3.60 15.99 5.45
CA LEU A 5 -4.41 15.63 4.29
C LEU A 5 -5.06 16.85 3.63
N SER A 6 -4.57 18.06 3.94
CA SER A 6 -5.15 19.32 3.43
C SER A 6 -4.96 19.53 1.92
N GLY A 7 -3.98 18.86 1.32
CA GLY A 7 -3.60 18.99 -0.08
C GLY A 7 -4.71 18.61 -1.07
N LYS A 8 -4.87 19.40 -2.14
CA LYS A 8 -5.91 19.21 -3.17
C LYS A 8 -5.92 17.80 -3.77
N ARG A 9 -4.75 17.23 -4.08
CA ARG A 9 -4.62 15.88 -4.63
C ARG A 9 -5.06 14.79 -3.65
N ALA A 10 -4.68 14.91 -2.38
CA ALA A 10 -5.08 13.97 -1.34
C ALA A 10 -6.60 13.95 -1.17
N LYS A 11 -7.22 15.13 -1.04
CA LYS A 11 -8.69 15.27 -0.95
C LYS A 11 -9.42 14.63 -2.13
N LYS A 12 -8.91 14.82 -3.36
CA LYS A 12 -9.47 14.21 -4.57
C LYS A 12 -9.45 12.68 -4.48
N LEU A 13 -8.30 12.09 -4.17
CA LEU A 13 -8.14 10.64 -4.09
C LEU A 13 -8.98 10.02 -2.97
N ILE A 14 -9.04 10.66 -1.80
CA ILE A 14 -9.87 10.21 -0.68
C ILE A 14 -11.34 10.13 -1.09
N ARG A 15 -11.83 11.16 -1.77
CA ARG A 15 -13.23 11.21 -2.24
C ARG A 15 -13.50 10.21 -3.35
N GLU A 16 -12.64 10.11 -4.36
CA GLU A 16 -12.85 9.24 -5.53
C GLU A 16 -12.80 7.76 -5.17
N HIS A 17 -11.99 7.38 -4.18
CA HIS A 17 -11.81 6.00 -3.76
C HIS A 17 -12.46 5.68 -2.41
N ASN A 18 -13.23 6.62 -1.83
CA ASN A 18 -13.87 6.49 -0.53
C ASN A 18 -12.91 5.98 0.57
N LEU A 19 -11.69 6.53 0.62
CA LEU A 19 -10.65 6.03 1.52
C LEU A 19 -10.97 6.34 2.98
N THR A 20 -10.89 5.31 3.82
CA THR A 20 -10.96 5.44 5.27
C THR A 20 -9.65 6.02 5.84
N PRO A 21 -9.68 6.69 7.01
CA PRO A 21 -8.46 7.14 7.69
C PRO A 21 -7.42 6.02 7.88
N GLU A 22 -7.88 4.81 8.19
CA GLU A 22 -7.05 3.63 8.40
C GLU A 22 -6.36 3.18 7.11
N GLU A 23 -7.07 3.16 5.98
CA GLU A 23 -6.48 2.84 4.67
C GLU A 23 -5.43 3.87 4.26
N ILE A 24 -5.68 5.16 4.52
CA ILE A 24 -4.70 6.22 4.25
C ILE A 24 -3.44 6.00 5.08
N GLN A 25 -3.58 5.68 6.37
CA GLN A 25 -2.46 5.37 7.25
C GLN A 25 -1.68 4.14 6.78
N GLN A 26 -2.38 3.09 6.32
CA GLN A 26 -1.78 1.89 5.75
C GLN A 26 -0.98 2.19 4.48
N ILE A 27 -1.55 2.97 3.56
CA ILE A 27 -0.90 3.41 2.32
C ILE A 27 0.40 4.17 2.64
N VAL A 28 0.32 5.13 3.57
CA VAL A 28 1.50 5.91 3.96
C VAL A 28 2.55 5.04 4.66
N ALA A 29 2.14 4.14 5.55
CA ALA A 29 3.06 3.21 6.20
C ALA A 29 3.79 2.32 5.18
N ALA A 30 3.05 1.67 4.29
CA ALA A 30 3.61 0.85 3.22
C ALA A 30 4.58 1.64 2.33
N ALA A 31 4.22 2.86 1.94
CA ALA A 31 5.08 3.73 1.14
C ALA A 31 6.39 4.10 1.85
N ARG A 32 6.35 4.39 3.15
CA ARG A 32 7.55 4.71 3.95
C ARG A 32 8.49 3.51 4.06
N ILE A 33 7.95 2.30 4.27
CA ILE A 33 8.76 1.07 4.29
C ILE A 33 9.38 0.83 2.92
N ASN A 34 8.58 0.87 1.85
CA ASN A 34 9.07 0.66 0.48
C ASN A 34 10.16 1.67 0.11
N LEU A 35 10.04 2.94 0.52
CA LEU A 35 11.08 3.94 0.30
C LEU A 35 12.37 3.56 1.04
N ALA A 36 12.29 3.15 2.30
CA ALA A 36 13.45 2.70 3.07
C ALA A 36 14.10 1.43 2.48
N THR A 37 13.34 0.61 1.74
CA THR A 37 13.86 -0.56 1.03
C THR A 37 14.77 -0.19 -0.14
N PHE A 38 14.44 0.87 -0.89
CA PHE A 38 15.17 1.23 -2.12
C PHE A 38 16.12 2.42 -1.96
N ASP A 39 15.92 3.27 -0.96
CA ASP A 39 16.76 4.41 -0.65
C ASP A 39 17.46 4.20 0.71
N PRO A 40 18.76 3.79 0.71
CA PRO A 40 19.52 3.61 1.95
C PRO A 40 19.67 4.88 2.80
N GLY A 41 19.53 6.06 2.19
CA GLY A 41 19.54 7.34 2.90
C GLY A 41 18.26 7.60 3.69
N TYR A 42 17.15 6.96 3.28
CA TYR A 42 15.87 7.07 3.96
C TYR A 42 15.70 5.96 5.01
N ARG A 43 15.46 6.34 6.27
CA ARG A 43 15.19 5.38 7.36
C ARG A 43 13.76 5.51 7.86
N ALA A 44 12.98 4.44 7.69
CA ALA A 44 11.68 4.33 8.32
C ALA A 44 11.81 3.67 9.71
N ASN A 45 11.26 4.31 10.75
CA ASN A 45 11.16 3.68 12.07
C ASN A 45 9.93 2.77 12.15
N VAL A 46 10.12 1.50 11.78
CA VAL A 46 9.03 0.52 11.70
C VAL A 46 8.38 0.25 13.06
N THR A 47 9.16 0.26 14.14
CA THR A 47 8.63 0.09 15.51
C THR A 47 7.66 1.22 15.84
N GLN A 48 8.07 2.47 15.65
CA GLN A 48 7.21 3.62 15.89
C GLN A 48 5.94 3.59 15.01
N ILE A 49 6.08 3.25 13.73
CA ILE A 49 4.93 3.13 12.82
C ILE A 49 3.95 2.05 13.33
N ALA A 50 4.46 0.90 13.75
CA ALA A 50 3.66 -0.21 14.28
C ALA A 50 2.89 0.21 15.55
N ASP A 51 3.58 0.86 16.49
CA ASP A 51 2.99 1.35 17.75
C ASP A 51 1.90 2.39 17.50
N GLU A 52 2.20 3.38 16.66
CA GLU A 52 1.27 4.46 16.31
C GLU A 52 0.00 3.98 15.60
N LEU A 53 0.08 2.86 14.89
CA LEU A 53 -1.04 2.25 14.18
C LEU A 53 -1.70 1.13 14.98
N ARG A 54 -1.17 0.78 16.16
CA ARG A 54 -1.63 -0.34 16.99
C ARG A 54 -1.67 -1.64 16.17
N ARG A 55 -0.55 -1.94 15.52
CA ARG A 55 -0.34 -3.15 14.69
C ARG A 55 1.02 -3.76 15.00
N SER A 56 1.20 -5.02 14.63
CA SER A 56 2.50 -5.67 14.78
C SER A 56 3.45 -5.25 13.65
N ARG A 57 4.76 -5.25 13.90
CA ARG A 57 5.77 -5.01 12.85
C ARG A 57 5.61 -5.96 11.64
N PRO A 58 5.35 -7.29 11.84
CA PRO A 58 5.05 -8.19 10.73
C PRO A 58 3.85 -7.74 9.88
N THR A 59 2.79 -7.21 10.50
CA THR A 59 1.65 -6.66 9.73
C THR A 59 2.07 -5.48 8.86
N ILE A 60 2.91 -4.57 9.37
CA ILE A 60 3.40 -3.42 8.60
C ILE A 60 4.24 -3.87 7.40
N TYR A 61 5.17 -4.80 7.59
CA TYR A 61 5.94 -5.37 6.48
C TYR A 61 5.04 -6.08 5.46
N GLY A 62 4.07 -6.87 5.91
CA GLY A 62 3.12 -7.54 5.02
C GLY A 62 2.22 -6.59 4.22
N TRP A 63 2.00 -5.36 4.68
CA TRP A 63 1.38 -4.31 3.87
C TRP A 63 2.33 -3.76 2.82
N ALA A 64 3.57 -3.46 3.22
CA ALA A 64 4.63 -2.96 2.35
C ALA A 64 4.90 -3.92 1.18
N ASP A 65 5.09 -5.21 1.47
CA ASP A 65 5.38 -6.25 0.49
C ASP A 65 4.26 -6.38 -0.55
N ARG A 66 3.00 -6.39 -0.11
CA ARG A 66 1.83 -6.47 -1.01
C ARG A 66 1.69 -5.23 -1.89
N ALA A 67 1.89 -4.04 -1.31
CA ALA A 67 1.87 -2.80 -2.06
C ALA A 67 3.02 -2.73 -3.09
N LEU A 68 4.20 -3.22 -2.71
CA LEU A 68 5.36 -3.29 -3.59
C LEU A 68 5.13 -4.26 -4.76
N ALA A 69 4.59 -5.46 -4.48
CA ALA A 69 4.24 -6.43 -5.52
C ALA A 69 3.24 -5.85 -6.53
N ALA A 70 2.16 -5.21 -6.05
CA ALA A 70 1.18 -4.57 -6.93
C ALA A 70 1.80 -3.43 -7.77
N THR A 71 2.75 -2.69 -7.21
CA THR A 71 3.50 -1.64 -7.92
C THR A 71 4.38 -2.23 -9.02
N ILE A 72 5.12 -3.31 -8.71
CA ILE A 72 5.95 -4.03 -9.69
C ILE A 72 5.10 -4.55 -10.86
N ASP A 73 3.94 -5.15 -10.56
CA ASP A 73 3.03 -5.65 -11.58
C ASP A 73 2.47 -4.53 -12.46
N SER A 74 2.09 -3.41 -11.84
CA SER A 74 1.64 -2.20 -12.57
C SER A 74 2.72 -1.66 -13.50
N LEU A 75 3.98 -1.54 -13.02
CA LEU A 75 5.11 -1.09 -13.84
C LEU A 75 5.38 -2.03 -15.01
N ARG A 76 5.29 -3.34 -14.79
CA ARG A 76 5.44 -4.35 -15.85
C ARG A 76 4.31 -4.26 -16.88
N SER A 77 3.07 -4.06 -16.44
CA SER A 77 1.92 -3.83 -17.32
C SER A 77 2.13 -2.60 -18.19
N ILE A 78 2.49 -1.46 -17.58
CA ILE A 78 2.81 -0.21 -18.30
C ILE A 78 3.93 -0.45 -19.32
N ARG A 79 5.04 -1.08 -18.89
CA ARG A 79 6.20 -1.35 -19.76
C ARG A 79 5.87 -2.25 -20.96
N THR A 80 4.93 -3.17 -20.81
CA THR A 80 4.56 -4.12 -21.87
C THR A 80 3.37 -3.67 -22.71
N GLY A 81 2.69 -2.58 -22.34
CA GLY A 81 1.48 -2.09 -22.99
C GLY A 81 0.28 -3.03 -22.88
N ARG A 82 0.37 -4.09 -22.06
CA ARG A 82 -0.72 -5.06 -21.85
C ARG A 82 -1.44 -4.74 -20.54
N PRO A 83 -2.77 -4.62 -20.53
CA PRO A 83 -3.51 -4.45 -19.29
C PRO A 83 -3.22 -5.62 -18.33
N PRO A 84 -3.28 -5.41 -17.01
CA PRO A 84 -3.08 -6.49 -16.05
C PRO A 84 -3.99 -7.65 -16.42
N LYS A 85 -3.42 -8.86 -16.59
CA LYS A 85 -4.26 -10.05 -16.71
C LYS A 85 -5.07 -10.11 -15.43
N GLU A 86 -6.39 -9.93 -15.52
CA GLU A 86 -7.30 -10.30 -14.44
C GLU A 86 -6.98 -11.75 -14.11
N ARG A 87 -6.22 -11.98 -13.03
CA ARG A 87 -6.14 -13.30 -12.45
C ARG A 87 -7.53 -13.56 -11.90
N GLU A 88 -8.33 -14.23 -12.73
CA GLU A 88 -9.46 -15.08 -12.38
C GLU A 88 -9.76 -15.08 -10.88
N ARG A 89 -10.60 -14.13 -10.47
CA ARG A 89 -11.37 -14.26 -9.24
C ARG A 89 -12.60 -15.12 -9.56
N SER A 90 -12.34 -16.32 -10.07
CA SER A 90 -13.36 -17.30 -10.42
C SER A 90 -12.92 -18.66 -9.87
N GLY A 91 -13.61 -19.11 -8.81
CA GLY A 91 -13.72 -20.53 -8.51
C GLY A 91 -13.09 -21.03 -7.21
N GLN A 92 -13.45 -20.47 -6.05
CA GLN A 92 -13.61 -21.28 -4.83
C GLN A 92 -14.93 -20.95 -4.15
N THR A 93 -16.00 -21.25 -4.86
CA THR A 93 -17.30 -21.65 -4.28
C THR A 93 -17.77 -22.81 -5.14
N GLY A 94 -17.67 -24.02 -4.59
CA GLY A 94 -18.04 -25.28 -5.20
C GLY A 94 -17.75 -26.42 -4.23
N ASP A 95 -18.81 -27.06 -3.76
CA ASP A 95 -18.91 -28.07 -2.70
C ASP A 95 -17.93 -29.25 -2.77
N ALA A 96 -17.54 -29.71 -1.57
CA ALA A 96 -17.59 -31.11 -1.15
C ALA A 96 -17.78 -31.19 0.37
#